data_AF-A0A0M9EUA6-F1
#
_entry.id   AF-A0A0M9EUA6-F1
#
_cell.length_a   1.000
_cell.length_b   1.000
_cell.length_c   1.000
_cell.angle_alpha   90.00
_cell.angle_beta   90.00
_cell.angle_gamma   90.00
#
_symmetry.space_group_name_H-M   'P 1'
#
loop_
_entity.id
_entity.type
_entity.pdbx_description
1 polymer ?
#
loop_
_entity_poly.entity_id
_entity_poly.type
_entity_poly.pdbx_seq_one_letter_code
_entity_poly.pdbx_strand_id
1 'polypeptide(L)'
;MEVTLLCDGFAFAIPESAAKESPVLAKTIERLPEMPLRVIPITDFDLDAVNCFVEFLKSRSYAVNKNLFPSVIEAGKGKPPKEIPFNQDFLIRHLIMSSVGRRYETPKLSEFARGQIEIILRKHWSDGAFLGALAIALKHTDDHDLHRVLWSQARSHLHSLAPTPEFDPVTFLKSFHSSLRTCPEPTPTHSEELEKLKDQVSLLQRRSSELYIERDELEHRLSEVSSEQEKAKTSTLAKEIDDLKLTIDLERSVKDTVPIAVRDDLKQALEAEQGEVKRLNTELEKAQRSLQATTAMPQAERDRLYESLGAEKNKVVNLTRERNQAMAERDESKRQLVKEIEEKLSAIEKIKDLIDCFRDYDRCRQCGWGFGAWVEDDGDRILVRCDRCRTRHWHD
;
A
#
# COMPACT_ATOMS: atom_id res chain seq x y z
N MET A 1 40.08 -7.94 5.65
CA MET A 1 40.20 -8.95 4.57
C MET A 1 38.81 -9.28 4.08
N GLU A 2 38.67 -9.47 2.78
CA GLU A 2 37.41 -9.83 2.13
C GLU A 2 37.46 -11.27 1.63
N VAL A 3 36.30 -11.93 1.64
CA VAL A 3 36.07 -13.25 1.11
C VAL A 3 35.03 -13.13 0.00
N THR A 4 35.22 -13.86 -1.09
CA THR A 4 34.32 -13.84 -2.25
C THR A 4 33.52 -15.12 -2.28
N LEU A 5 32.19 -15.03 -2.24
CA LEU A 5 31.31 -16.15 -2.56
C LEU A 5 31.05 -16.16 -4.07
N LEU A 6 31.20 -17.30 -4.73
CA LEU A 6 30.99 -17.44 -6.19
C LEU A 6 29.78 -18.35 -6.45
N CYS A 7 28.76 -17.82 -7.11
CA CYS A 7 27.53 -18.56 -7.46
C CYS A 7 27.13 -18.23 -8.90
N ASP A 8 26.93 -19.24 -9.74
CA ASP A 8 26.52 -19.08 -11.16
C ASP A 8 27.34 -18.06 -11.97
N GLY A 9 28.63 -17.93 -11.66
CA GLY A 9 29.55 -16.98 -12.30
C GLY A 9 29.60 -15.59 -11.65
N PHE A 10 28.69 -15.29 -10.72
CA PHE A 10 28.64 -14.02 -10.00
C PHE A 10 29.46 -14.06 -8.70
N ALA A 11 30.18 -12.97 -8.44
CA ALA A 11 31.04 -12.82 -7.29
C ALA A 11 30.43 -11.87 -6.25
N PHE A 12 30.32 -12.34 -5.01
CA PHE A 12 29.79 -11.59 -3.88
C PHE A 12 30.91 -11.35 -2.86
N ALA A 13 31.36 -10.10 -2.75
CA ALA A 13 32.33 -9.71 -1.75
C ALA A 13 31.67 -9.49 -0.39
N ILE A 14 32.18 -10.19 0.63
CA ILE A 14 31.79 -10.03 2.03
C ILE A 14 33.01 -9.86 2.93
N PRO A 15 32.91 -9.08 4.02
CA PRO A 15 33.95 -9.04 5.03
C PRO A 15 34.21 -10.43 5.62
N GLU A 16 35.47 -10.80 5.82
CA GLU A 16 35.83 -12.08 6.44
C GLU A 16 35.20 -12.25 7.84
N SER A 17 35.07 -11.15 8.59
CA SER A 17 34.39 -11.14 9.89
C SER A 17 32.94 -11.58 9.79
N ALA A 18 32.20 -11.15 8.76
CA ALA A 18 30.83 -11.55 8.51
C ALA A 18 30.74 -13.01 8.04
N ALA A 19 31.67 -13.44 7.19
CA ALA A 19 31.73 -14.83 6.73
C ALA A 19 31.99 -15.82 7.89
N LYS A 20 32.86 -15.45 8.84
CA LYS A 20 33.21 -16.28 10.00
C LYS A 20 32.08 -16.50 11.00
N GLU A 21 30.97 -15.77 10.88
CA GLU A 21 29.78 -16.02 11.69
C GLU A 21 29.08 -17.33 11.33
N SER A 22 29.27 -17.81 10.10
CA SER A 22 28.93 -19.18 9.71
C SER A 22 30.10 -20.09 10.05
N PRO A 23 29.94 -21.08 10.96
CA PRO A 23 30.98 -22.06 11.25
C PRO A 23 31.44 -22.84 10.01
N VAL A 24 30.51 -23.07 9.06
CA VAL A 24 30.81 -23.75 7.80
C VAL A 24 31.72 -22.90 6.91
N LEU A 25 31.41 -21.61 6.76
CA LEU A 25 32.27 -20.69 6.00
C LEU A 25 33.60 -20.46 6.72
N ALA A 26 33.62 -20.32 8.04
CA ALA A 26 34.84 -20.17 8.84
C ALA A 26 35.82 -21.33 8.60
N LYS A 27 35.35 -22.58 8.74
CA LYS A 27 36.14 -23.79 8.44
C LYS A 27 36.62 -23.85 6.99
N THR A 28 35.81 -23.33 6.07
CA THR A 28 36.17 -23.28 4.64
C THR A 28 37.28 -22.26 4.40
N ILE A 29 37.20 -21.09 5.03
CA ILE A 29 38.22 -20.02 4.96
C ILE A 29 39.56 -20.50 5.52
N GLU A 30 39.56 -21.23 6.63
CA GLU A 30 40.79 -21.79 7.24
C GLU A 30 41.51 -22.78 6.32
N ARG A 31 40.78 -23.42 5.40
CA ARG A 31 41.33 -24.38 4.42
C ARG A 31 41.82 -23.71 3.15
N LEU A 32 41.55 -22.42 2.95
CA LEU A 32 41.97 -21.68 1.77
C LEU A 32 43.38 -21.07 1.98
N PRO A 33 44.25 -21.10 0.95
CA PRO A 33 45.56 -20.47 1.03
C PRO A 33 45.45 -18.95 1.27
N GLU A 34 46.37 -18.41 2.07
CA GLU A 34 46.52 -16.97 2.28
C GLU A 34 47.15 -16.34 1.02
N MET A 35 46.36 -15.89 0.05
CA MET A 35 46.63 -14.86 -1.00
C MET A 35 45.89 -15.16 -2.33
N PRO A 36 45.66 -14.16 -3.19
CA PRO A 36 45.18 -12.80 -2.93
C PRO A 36 43.64 -12.70 -2.90
N LEU A 37 42.91 -13.77 -3.29
CA LEU A 37 41.46 -13.84 -3.34
C LEU A 37 40.96 -15.16 -2.72
N ARG A 38 40.32 -15.07 -1.55
CA ARG A 38 39.66 -16.22 -0.92
C ARG A 38 38.29 -16.41 -1.55
N VAL A 39 38.20 -17.34 -2.51
CA VAL A 39 36.96 -17.63 -3.24
C VAL A 39 36.31 -18.91 -2.72
N ILE A 40 35.03 -18.85 -2.38
CA ILE A 40 34.23 -19.99 -1.92
C ILE A 40 33.11 -20.23 -2.93
N PRO A 41 33.09 -21.36 -3.65
CA PRO A 41 32.01 -21.69 -4.57
C PRO A 41 30.75 -22.11 -3.80
N ILE A 42 29.59 -21.58 -4.22
CA ILE A 42 28.26 -21.97 -3.75
C ILE A 42 27.48 -22.53 -4.94
N THR A 43 27.17 -23.83 -4.88
CA THR A 43 26.49 -24.58 -5.96
C THR A 43 25.16 -25.18 -5.52
N ASP A 44 24.91 -25.24 -4.20
CA ASP A 44 23.71 -25.85 -3.61
C ASP A 44 22.48 -24.92 -3.69
N PHE A 45 22.66 -23.65 -4.07
CA PHE A 45 21.61 -22.62 -4.05
C PHE A 45 21.69 -21.72 -5.28
N ASP A 46 20.53 -21.18 -5.68
CA ASP A 46 20.43 -20.21 -6.77
C ASP A 46 21.00 -18.83 -6.39
N LEU A 47 21.22 -18.03 -7.41
CA LEU A 47 21.81 -16.70 -7.30
C LEU A 47 21.07 -15.79 -6.30
N ASP A 48 19.73 -15.79 -6.34
CA ASP A 48 18.89 -14.98 -5.46
C ASP A 48 19.04 -15.37 -3.98
N ALA A 49 19.06 -16.67 -3.66
CA ALA A 49 19.28 -17.14 -2.30
C ALA A 49 20.67 -16.73 -1.79
N VAL A 50 21.69 -16.82 -2.65
CA VAL A 50 23.05 -16.38 -2.28
C VAL A 50 23.10 -14.88 -2.03
N ASN A 51 22.37 -14.06 -2.80
CA ASN A 51 22.29 -12.62 -2.51
C ASN A 51 21.57 -12.32 -1.20
N CYS A 52 20.42 -12.94 -0.94
CA CYS A 52 19.74 -12.79 0.35
C CYS A 52 20.63 -13.26 1.51
N PHE A 53 21.43 -14.31 1.31
CA PHE A 53 22.39 -14.77 2.31
C PHE A 53 23.48 -13.74 2.57
N VAL A 54 24.07 -13.17 1.52
CA VAL A 54 25.08 -12.12 1.59
C VAL A 54 24.55 -10.87 2.28
N GLU A 55 23.34 -10.42 1.92
CA GLU A 55 22.68 -9.30 2.59
C GLU A 55 22.50 -9.59 4.08
N PHE A 56 22.00 -10.78 4.42
CA PHE A 56 21.83 -11.16 5.82
C PHE A 56 23.14 -11.16 6.62
N LEU A 57 24.22 -11.66 6.03
CA LEU A 57 25.55 -11.62 6.67
C LEU A 57 26.04 -10.20 6.91
N LYS A 58 25.67 -9.24 6.04
CA LYS A 58 26.05 -7.82 6.17
C LYS A 58 25.17 -7.05 7.16
N SER A 59 23.85 -7.24 7.10
CA SER A 59 22.87 -6.35 7.73
C SER A 59 21.92 -7.04 8.71
N ARG A 60 22.04 -8.36 8.92
CA ARG A 60 21.11 -9.19 9.71
C ARG A 60 19.68 -9.23 9.20
N SER A 61 19.45 -8.79 7.97
CA SER A 61 18.15 -8.83 7.30
C SER A 61 18.36 -8.99 5.80
N TYR A 62 17.34 -9.44 5.10
CA TYR A 62 17.32 -9.46 3.63
C TYR A 62 15.92 -9.13 3.15
N ALA A 63 15.83 -8.55 1.96
CA ALA A 63 14.57 -8.31 1.28
C ALA A 63 14.41 -9.29 0.11
N VAL A 64 13.22 -9.86 -0.04
CA VAL A 64 12.88 -10.61 -1.24
C VAL A 64 12.42 -9.60 -2.29
N ASN A 65 13.34 -9.20 -3.16
CA ASN A 65 13.19 -8.47 -4.45
C ASN A 65 12.39 -7.14 -4.52
N LYS A 66 13.07 -6.04 -4.88
CA LYS A 66 12.45 -4.81 -5.41
C LYS A 66 13.32 -4.10 -6.49
N ASN A 67 13.85 -4.83 -7.48
CA ASN A 67 14.74 -4.36 -8.58
C ASN A 67 16.25 -4.62 -8.32
N LEU A 68 16.73 -5.79 -8.77
CA LEU A 68 18.13 -6.24 -8.99
C LEU A 68 19.22 -5.99 -7.92
N PHE A 69 20.04 -7.04 -7.75
CA PHE A 69 21.24 -7.21 -6.92
C PHE A 69 22.10 -5.94 -6.67
N PRO A 70 22.02 -5.33 -5.47
CA PRO A 70 22.94 -4.27 -5.06
C PRO A 70 24.32 -4.80 -4.63
N SER A 71 24.45 -6.11 -4.36
CA SER A 71 25.62 -6.69 -3.67
C SER A 71 26.61 -7.44 -4.58
N VAL A 72 26.38 -7.45 -5.89
CA VAL A 72 27.15 -8.23 -6.87
C VAL A 72 28.24 -7.38 -7.50
N ILE A 73 29.49 -7.84 -7.46
CA ILE A 73 30.53 -7.31 -8.34
C ILE A 73 30.38 -8.07 -9.66
N GLU A 74 30.04 -7.36 -10.75
CA GLU A 74 29.83 -7.98 -12.07
C GLU A 74 31.09 -8.72 -12.52
N ALA A 75 31.01 -10.05 -12.51
CA ALA A 75 31.98 -10.94 -13.11
C ALA A 75 31.32 -11.71 -14.26
N GLY A 76 31.29 -11.11 -15.45
CA GLY A 76 31.00 -11.82 -16.70
C GLY A 76 29.53 -12.09 -17.02
N LYS A 77 29.30 -12.42 -18.29
CA LYS A 77 28.02 -12.53 -19.03
C LYS A 77 27.08 -13.64 -18.51
N GLY A 78 26.67 -13.58 -17.24
CA GLY A 78 25.64 -14.44 -16.66
C GLY A 78 24.25 -14.16 -17.23
N LYS A 79 23.34 -15.15 -17.17
CA LYS A 79 21.95 -14.96 -17.61
C LYS A 79 21.26 -13.92 -16.71
N PRO A 80 20.45 -13.01 -17.27
CA PRO A 80 19.71 -12.04 -16.47
C PRO A 80 18.73 -12.76 -15.52
N PRO A 81 18.58 -12.28 -14.28
CA PRO A 81 17.63 -12.82 -13.31
C PRO A 81 16.19 -12.78 -13.85
N LYS A 82 15.39 -13.80 -13.55
CA LYS A 82 13.98 -13.85 -13.97
C LYS A 82 13.15 -12.93 -13.09
N GLU A 83 12.22 -12.18 -13.69
CA GLU A 83 11.15 -11.49 -12.96
C GLU A 83 10.17 -12.52 -12.38
N ILE A 84 9.75 -12.33 -11.13
CA ILE A 84 9.05 -13.35 -10.32
C ILE A 84 7.65 -12.84 -9.90
N PRO A 85 6.54 -13.56 -10.20
CA PRO A 85 5.18 -13.21 -9.78
C PRO A 85 4.87 -13.40 -8.28
N PHE A 86 3.70 -12.87 -7.87
CA PHE A 86 3.32 -12.45 -6.52
C PHE A 86 2.98 -13.60 -5.52
N ASN A 87 3.42 -13.45 -4.26
CA ASN A 87 3.18 -14.25 -3.04
C ASN A 87 3.75 -15.67 -2.91
N GLN A 88 3.51 -16.59 -3.85
CA GLN A 88 4.01 -17.98 -3.71
C GLN A 88 5.54 -18.02 -3.71
N ASP A 89 6.17 -17.24 -4.56
CA ASP A 89 7.63 -17.24 -4.72
C ASP A 89 8.35 -16.53 -3.57
N PHE A 90 7.68 -15.58 -2.88
CA PHE A 90 8.21 -14.96 -1.66
C PHE A 90 8.29 -15.96 -0.51
N LEU A 91 7.20 -16.72 -0.31
CA LEU A 91 7.13 -17.75 0.71
C LEU A 91 8.16 -18.85 0.46
N ILE A 92 8.29 -19.29 -0.79
CA ILE A 92 9.31 -20.26 -1.22
C ILE A 92 10.72 -19.72 -0.99
N ARG A 93 10.98 -18.44 -1.27
CA ARG A 93 12.29 -17.84 -1.01
C ARG A 93 12.66 -17.89 0.46
N HIS A 94 11.75 -17.54 1.37
CA HIS A 94 12.03 -17.64 2.80
C HIS A 94 12.19 -19.09 3.28
N LEU A 95 11.48 -20.06 2.69
CA LEU A 95 11.72 -21.49 2.93
C LEU A 95 13.15 -21.90 2.56
N ILE A 96 13.60 -21.51 1.35
CA ILE A 96 14.96 -21.75 0.89
C ILE A 96 15.97 -21.10 1.84
N MET A 97 15.73 -19.85 2.25
CA MET A 97 16.61 -19.15 3.20
C MET A 97 16.66 -19.80 4.58
N SER A 98 15.57 -20.42 5.05
CA SER A 98 15.61 -21.26 6.25
C SER A 98 16.57 -22.43 6.08
N SER A 99 16.53 -23.10 4.92
CA SER A 99 17.45 -24.19 4.56
C SER A 99 18.90 -23.71 4.39
N VAL A 100 19.13 -22.53 3.83
CA VAL A 100 20.48 -21.89 3.77
C VAL A 100 21.03 -21.69 5.17
N GLY A 101 20.22 -21.13 6.09
CA GLY A 101 20.59 -20.95 7.48
C GLY A 101 20.99 -22.26 8.17
N ARG A 102 20.29 -23.36 7.88
CA ARG A 102 20.67 -24.68 8.39
C ARG A 102 21.97 -25.20 7.75
N ARG A 103 22.08 -25.12 6.41
CA ARG A 103 23.22 -25.62 5.63
C ARG A 103 24.54 -24.96 5.99
N TYR A 104 24.51 -23.67 6.33
CA TYR A 104 25.66 -22.88 6.74
C TYR A 104 25.73 -22.64 8.25
N GLU A 105 24.94 -23.37 9.05
CA GLU A 105 24.94 -23.28 10.52
C GLU A 105 24.81 -21.84 11.02
N THR A 106 23.88 -21.07 10.46
CA THR A 106 23.56 -19.69 10.82
C THR A 106 22.13 -19.63 11.40
N PRO A 107 21.93 -19.96 12.70
CA PRO A 107 20.59 -20.11 13.29
C PRO A 107 19.72 -18.85 13.16
N LYS A 108 20.33 -17.67 13.33
CA LYS A 108 19.65 -16.38 13.20
C LYS A 108 19.02 -16.17 11.83
N LEU A 109 19.62 -16.72 10.77
CA LEU A 109 19.07 -16.66 9.41
C LEU A 109 17.82 -17.54 9.30
N SER A 110 17.88 -18.77 9.82
CA SER A 110 16.73 -19.66 9.86
C SER A 110 15.58 -19.07 10.67
N GLU A 111 15.87 -18.50 11.84
CA GLU A 111 14.88 -17.82 12.68
C GLU A 111 14.24 -16.63 11.96
N PHE A 112 15.04 -15.74 11.36
CA PHE A 112 14.54 -14.61 10.60
C PHE A 112 13.64 -15.06 9.44
N ALA A 113 14.08 -16.04 8.65
CA ALA A 113 13.33 -16.56 7.52
C ALA A 113 11.99 -17.18 7.95
N ARG A 114 11.99 -17.95 9.04
CA ARG A 114 10.77 -18.54 9.63
C ARG A 114 9.81 -17.47 10.16
N GLY A 115 10.32 -16.41 10.76
CA GLY A 115 9.51 -15.26 11.16
C GLY A 115 8.81 -14.59 9.96
N GLN A 116 9.52 -14.45 8.83
CA GLN A 116 8.92 -13.92 7.61
C GLN A 116 7.86 -14.87 7.01
N ILE A 117 8.11 -16.18 7.01
CA ILE A 117 7.12 -17.21 6.61
C ILE A 117 5.83 -17.05 7.43
N GLU A 118 5.96 -16.92 8.75
CA GLU A 118 4.82 -16.72 9.64
C GLU A 118 4.06 -15.44 9.34
N ILE A 119 4.77 -14.31 9.15
CA ILE A 119 4.15 -13.02 8.80
C ILE A 119 3.37 -13.11 7.48
N ILE A 120 3.97 -13.72 6.45
CA ILE A 120 3.36 -13.86 5.12
C ILE A 120 2.09 -14.72 5.21
N LEU A 121 2.18 -15.89 5.83
CA LEU A 121 1.02 -16.79 5.94
C LEU A 121 -0.11 -16.19 6.78
N ARG A 122 0.22 -15.42 7.84
CA ARG A 122 -0.78 -14.76 8.68
C ARG A 122 -1.50 -13.61 7.97
N LYS A 123 -0.77 -12.81 7.18
CA LYS A 123 -1.32 -11.60 6.52
C LYS A 123 -1.93 -11.89 5.14
N HIS A 124 -1.40 -12.87 4.43
CA HIS A 124 -1.69 -13.14 3.03
C HIS A 124 -1.88 -14.63 2.78
N TRP A 125 -2.79 -15.25 3.54
CA TRP A 125 -3.11 -16.66 3.39
C TRP A 125 -3.59 -16.99 1.97
N SER A 126 -3.09 -18.09 1.43
CA SER A 126 -3.53 -18.68 0.17
C SER A 126 -3.29 -20.18 0.24
N ASP A 127 -4.35 -20.98 0.06
CA ASP A 127 -4.25 -22.44 0.14
C ASP A 127 -3.23 -22.98 -0.86
N GLY A 128 -3.24 -22.49 -2.11
CA GLY A 128 -2.28 -22.90 -3.15
C GLY A 128 -0.83 -22.55 -2.80
N ALA A 129 -0.58 -21.33 -2.29
CA ALA A 129 0.77 -20.92 -1.89
C ALA A 129 1.25 -21.73 -0.68
N PHE A 130 0.37 -21.98 0.30
CA PHE A 130 0.68 -22.80 1.46
C PHE A 130 0.98 -24.25 1.08
N LEU A 131 0.18 -24.86 0.20
CA LEU A 131 0.39 -26.24 -0.26
C LEU A 131 1.70 -26.38 -1.06
N GLY A 132 2.04 -25.39 -1.87
CA GLY A 132 3.34 -25.31 -2.55
C GLY A 132 4.50 -25.23 -1.54
N ALA A 133 4.37 -24.39 -0.51
CA ALA A 133 5.33 -24.28 0.58
C ALA A 133 5.48 -25.57 1.39
N LEU A 134 4.36 -26.21 1.71
CA LEU A 134 4.30 -27.48 2.43
C LEU A 134 5.02 -28.59 1.66
N ALA A 135 4.79 -28.69 0.35
CA ALA A 135 5.45 -29.69 -0.49
C ALA A 135 6.99 -29.55 -0.48
N ILE A 136 7.51 -28.33 -0.35
CA ILE A 136 8.95 -28.09 -0.21
C ILE A 136 9.42 -28.44 1.20
N ALA A 137 8.71 -27.99 2.24
CA ALA A 137 9.08 -28.25 3.63
C ALA A 137 9.09 -29.74 3.98
N LEU A 138 8.19 -30.53 3.37
CA LEU A 138 8.15 -31.98 3.54
C LEU A 138 9.38 -32.71 2.98
N LYS A 139 10.15 -32.09 2.06
CA LYS A 139 11.45 -32.63 1.60
C LYS A 139 12.51 -32.55 2.70
N HIS A 140 12.32 -31.67 3.68
CA HIS A 140 13.22 -31.45 4.81
C HIS A 140 12.60 -32.04 6.08
N THR A 141 12.56 -33.37 6.17
CA THR A 141 11.85 -34.11 7.24
C THR A 141 12.41 -33.86 8.65
N ASP A 142 13.62 -33.32 8.74
CA ASP A 142 14.33 -33.02 9.98
C ASP A 142 14.19 -31.55 10.42
N ASP A 143 13.51 -30.70 9.64
CA ASP A 143 13.28 -29.29 10.00
C ASP A 143 12.03 -29.13 10.88
N HIS A 144 12.11 -29.62 12.12
CA HIS A 144 10.97 -29.59 13.06
C HIS A 144 10.47 -28.18 13.37
N ASP A 145 11.35 -27.18 13.37
CA ASP A 145 10.95 -25.79 13.63
C ASP A 145 10.16 -25.20 12.48
N LEU A 146 10.61 -25.42 11.23
CA LEU A 146 9.86 -25.01 10.05
C LEU A 146 8.50 -25.70 10.01
N HIS A 147 8.49 -26.99 10.32
CA HIS A 147 7.26 -27.77 10.40
C HIS A 147 6.31 -27.20 11.47
N ARG A 148 6.81 -26.87 12.66
CA ARG A 148 6.03 -26.22 13.72
C ARG A 148 5.38 -24.91 13.25
N VAL A 149 6.13 -24.07 12.53
CA VAL A 149 5.61 -22.82 11.97
C VAL A 149 4.47 -23.10 10.99
N LEU A 150 4.67 -23.99 10.01
CA LEU A 150 3.63 -24.31 9.03
C LEU A 150 2.38 -24.91 9.68
N TRP A 151 2.55 -25.80 10.66
CA TRP A 151 1.45 -26.37 11.44
C TRP A 151 0.65 -25.30 12.18
N SER A 152 1.35 -24.38 12.85
CA SER A 152 0.69 -23.31 13.62
C SER A 152 -0.21 -22.45 12.74
N GLN A 153 0.19 -22.20 11.49
CA GLN A 153 -0.62 -21.43 10.54
C GLN A 153 -1.76 -22.29 9.97
N ALA A 154 -1.47 -23.51 9.52
CA ALA A 154 -2.47 -24.41 8.96
C ALA A 154 -3.66 -24.66 9.88
N ARG A 155 -3.44 -24.74 11.20
CA ARG A 155 -4.51 -24.98 12.20
C ARG A 155 -5.67 -23.99 12.05
N SER A 156 -5.39 -22.72 11.79
CA SER A 156 -6.42 -21.68 11.64
C SER A 156 -7.15 -21.75 10.29
N HIS A 157 -6.62 -22.51 9.34
CA HIS A 157 -7.09 -22.60 7.96
C HIS A 157 -7.45 -24.04 7.55
N LEU A 158 -7.56 -24.98 8.50
CA LEU A 158 -7.92 -26.37 8.20
C LEU A 158 -9.26 -26.50 7.45
N HIS A 159 -10.20 -25.60 7.70
CA HIS A 159 -11.49 -25.57 7.04
C HIS A 159 -11.38 -25.25 5.53
N SER A 160 -10.40 -24.42 5.12
CA SER A 160 -10.15 -24.11 3.71
C SER A 160 -9.29 -25.16 3.02
N LEU A 161 -8.36 -25.78 3.76
CA LEU A 161 -7.45 -26.82 3.25
C LEU A 161 -8.12 -28.20 3.10
N ALA A 162 -9.02 -28.58 4.01
CA ALA A 162 -9.68 -29.89 3.98
C ALA A 162 -10.42 -30.24 2.67
N PRO A 163 -11.11 -29.31 1.99
CA PRO A 163 -11.75 -29.60 0.70
C PRO A 163 -10.77 -29.61 -0.49
N THR A 164 -9.51 -29.19 -0.31
CA THR A 164 -8.53 -29.10 -1.40
C THR A 164 -7.95 -30.49 -1.72
N PRO A 165 -8.06 -31.00 -2.97
CA PRO A 165 -7.64 -32.35 -3.31
C PRO A 165 -6.12 -32.57 -3.22
N GLU A 166 -5.32 -31.50 -3.32
CA GLU A 166 -3.87 -31.54 -3.17
C GLU A 166 -3.41 -31.61 -1.70
N PHE A 167 -4.32 -31.38 -0.75
CA PHE A 167 -4.02 -31.51 0.68
C PHE A 167 -4.21 -32.96 1.12
N ASP A 168 -3.10 -33.62 1.53
CA ASP A 168 -3.13 -34.93 2.16
C ASP A 168 -3.04 -34.79 3.70
N PRO A 169 -4.17 -34.91 4.43
CA PRO A 169 -4.18 -34.76 5.88
C PRO A 169 -3.35 -35.82 6.59
N VAL A 170 -3.19 -37.01 6.00
CA VAL A 170 -2.48 -38.13 6.63
C VAL A 170 -0.98 -37.89 6.61
N THR A 171 -0.43 -37.50 5.46
CA THR A 171 0.99 -37.13 5.34
C THR A 171 1.30 -35.88 6.17
N PHE A 172 0.40 -34.89 6.12
CA PHE A 172 0.48 -33.70 6.95
C PHE A 172 0.54 -34.07 8.45
N LEU A 173 -0.46 -34.76 9.00
CA LEU A 173 -0.47 -35.12 10.43
C LEU A 173 0.72 -36.00 10.85
N LYS A 174 1.18 -36.91 9.99
CA LYS A 174 2.36 -37.76 10.28
C LYS A 174 3.65 -36.95 10.39
N SER A 175 3.86 -35.92 9.57
CA SER A 175 5.07 -35.08 9.64
C SER A 175 5.14 -34.25 10.93
N PHE A 176 4.01 -33.92 11.56
CA PHE A 176 3.97 -33.12 12.80
C PHE A 176 3.82 -33.95 14.10
N HIS A 177 3.71 -35.28 13.99
CA HIS A 177 3.44 -36.17 15.12
C HIS A 177 4.55 -36.20 16.19
N SER A 178 5.79 -35.79 15.86
CA SER A 178 6.88 -35.64 16.84
C SER A 178 6.69 -34.43 17.77
N SER A 179 6.06 -33.35 17.29
CA SER A 179 5.80 -32.14 18.10
C SER A 179 4.59 -32.28 19.03
N LEU A 180 3.75 -33.31 18.85
CA LEU A 180 2.57 -33.57 19.69
C LEU A 180 2.89 -34.40 20.96
N ARG A 181 4.12 -34.92 21.11
CA ARG A 181 4.49 -35.83 22.22
C ARG A 181 5.24 -35.17 23.39
N THR A 182 5.47 -33.87 23.41
CA THR A 182 5.99 -33.18 24.61
C THR A 182 4.86 -32.95 25.63
N CYS A 183 4.27 -34.04 26.13
CA CYS A 183 3.48 -34.03 27.36
C CYS A 183 4.26 -34.82 28.42
N PRO A 184 4.47 -34.29 29.65
CA PRO A 184 5.08 -35.08 30.72
C PRO A 184 4.18 -36.28 31.04
N GLU A 185 4.78 -37.46 31.21
CA GLU A 185 4.06 -38.66 31.66
C GLU A 185 3.35 -38.38 33.01
N PRO A 186 2.07 -38.77 33.17
CA PRO A 186 1.36 -38.56 34.41
C PRO A 186 1.85 -39.55 35.48
N THR A 187 2.39 -39.01 36.57
CA THR A 187 2.53 -39.71 37.85
C THR A 187 1.16 -40.20 38.36
N PRO A 188 1.10 -41.33 39.09
CA PRO A 188 -0.15 -41.92 39.55
C PRO A 188 -0.77 -41.08 40.67
N THR A 189 -1.68 -40.19 40.31
CA THR A 189 -2.47 -39.39 41.27
C THR A 189 -3.69 -40.19 41.74
N HIS A 190 -3.97 -40.11 43.04
CA HIS A 190 -4.99 -40.88 43.76
C HIS A 190 -6.39 -40.82 43.11
N SER A 191 -7.06 -41.98 43.07
CA SER A 191 -8.33 -42.26 42.38
C SER A 191 -9.49 -41.30 42.69
N GLU A 192 -9.51 -40.62 43.83
CA GLU A 192 -10.57 -39.66 44.19
C GLU A 192 -10.36 -38.28 43.56
N GLU A 193 -9.11 -37.83 43.39
CA GLU A 193 -8.82 -36.58 42.68
C GLU A 193 -9.07 -36.73 41.19
N LEU A 194 -8.83 -37.93 40.64
CA LEU A 194 -9.09 -38.25 39.24
C LEU A 194 -10.57 -38.15 38.89
N GLU A 195 -11.47 -38.69 39.72
CA GLU A 195 -12.92 -38.60 39.49
C GLU A 195 -13.42 -37.15 39.67
N LYS A 196 -12.92 -36.40 40.66
CA LYS A 196 -13.22 -34.96 40.77
C LYS A 196 -12.74 -34.15 39.57
N LEU A 197 -11.55 -34.46 39.04
CA LEU A 197 -11.03 -33.83 37.82
C LEU A 197 -11.88 -34.18 36.61
N LYS A 198 -12.34 -35.43 36.50
CA LYS A 198 -13.18 -35.90 35.40
C LYS A 198 -14.56 -35.23 35.39
N ASP A 199 -15.13 -34.99 36.57
CA ASP A 199 -16.36 -34.21 36.71
C ASP A 199 -16.14 -32.74 36.31
N GLN A 200 -15.02 -32.12 36.73
CA GLN A 200 -14.66 -30.76 36.32
C GLN A 200 -14.40 -30.65 34.81
N VAL A 201 -13.71 -31.62 34.22
CA VAL A 201 -13.46 -31.68 32.77
C VAL A 201 -14.78 -31.84 32.03
N SER A 202 -15.69 -32.70 32.51
CA SER A 202 -17.02 -32.87 31.92
C SER A 202 -17.86 -31.59 31.97
N LEU A 203 -17.78 -30.85 33.08
CA LEU A 203 -18.44 -29.55 33.24
C LEU A 203 -17.84 -28.49 32.30
N LEU A 204 -16.51 -28.40 32.24
CA LEU A 204 -15.81 -27.47 31.35
C LEU A 204 -16.05 -27.79 29.88
N GLN A 205 -16.13 -29.07 29.53
CA GLN A 205 -16.41 -29.52 28.16
C GLN A 205 -17.84 -29.17 27.74
N ARG A 206 -18.81 -29.28 28.65
CA ARG A 206 -20.19 -28.81 28.43
C ARG A 206 -20.23 -27.29 28.24
N ARG A 207 -19.60 -26.54 29.14
CA ARG A 207 -19.54 -25.07 29.06
C ARG A 207 -18.80 -24.59 27.80
N SER A 208 -17.75 -25.30 27.40
CA SER A 208 -17.06 -25.02 26.13
C SER A 208 -17.97 -25.24 24.93
N SER A 209 -18.79 -26.29 24.95
CA SER A 209 -19.75 -26.59 23.87
C SER A 209 -20.84 -25.52 23.78
N GLU A 210 -21.36 -25.05 24.92
CA GLU A 210 -22.32 -23.95 24.99
C GLU A 210 -21.72 -22.64 24.43
N LEU A 211 -20.47 -22.32 24.80
CA LEU A 211 -19.78 -21.14 24.28
C LEU A 211 -19.47 -21.23 22.78
N TYR A 212 -19.23 -22.43 22.25
CA TYR A 212 -19.07 -22.62 20.80
C TYR A 212 -20.37 -22.30 20.06
N ILE A 213 -21.52 -22.77 20.58
CA ILE A 213 -22.84 -22.47 20.00
C ILE A 213 -23.11 -20.96 20.06
N GLU A 214 -22.88 -20.33 21.20
CA GLU A 214 -23.10 -18.88 21.37
C GLU A 214 -22.19 -18.05 20.43
N ARG A 215 -20.93 -18.46 20.25
CA ARG A 215 -20.02 -17.84 19.28
C ARG A 215 -20.57 -17.96 17.87
N ASP A 216 -20.99 -19.16 17.45
CA ASP A 216 -21.48 -19.41 16.09
C ASP A 216 -22.76 -18.61 15.82
N GLU A 217 -23.66 -18.49 16.81
CA GLU A 217 -24.86 -17.65 16.73
C GLU A 217 -24.52 -16.16 16.60
N LEU A 218 -23.52 -15.67 17.36
CA LEU A 218 -23.06 -14.29 17.27
C LEU A 218 -22.37 -13.99 15.93
N GLU A 219 -21.58 -14.93 15.43
CA GLU A 219 -20.93 -14.82 14.12
C GLU A 219 -21.96 -14.78 12.99
N HIS A 220 -22.99 -15.62 13.07
CA HIS A 220 -24.12 -15.57 12.14
C HIS A 220 -24.82 -14.21 12.17
N ARG A 221 -25.16 -13.70 13.37
CA ARG A 221 -25.81 -12.39 13.54
C ARG A 221 -24.96 -11.23 13.02
N LEU A 222 -23.64 -11.28 13.26
CA LEU A 222 -22.71 -10.28 12.72
C LEU A 222 -22.65 -10.34 11.19
N SER A 223 -22.67 -11.54 10.61
CA SER A 223 -22.71 -11.73 9.17
C SER A 223 -24.01 -11.18 8.56
N GLU A 224 -25.16 -11.37 9.23
CA GLU A 224 -26.44 -10.81 8.78
C GLU A 224 -26.42 -9.28 8.81
N VAL A 225 -25.99 -8.67 9.92
CA VAL A 225 -25.90 -7.21 10.05
C VAL A 225 -24.92 -6.62 9.03
N SER A 226 -23.79 -7.28 8.80
CA SER A 226 -22.81 -6.85 7.79
C SER A 226 -23.39 -6.94 6.38
N SER A 227 -24.13 -8.01 6.06
CA SER A 227 -24.80 -8.18 4.77
C SER A 227 -25.88 -7.11 4.54
N GLU A 228 -26.68 -6.80 5.56
CA GLU A 228 -27.67 -5.72 5.50
C GLU A 228 -27.02 -4.35 5.32
N GLN A 229 -25.92 -4.08 6.03
CA GLN A 229 -25.17 -2.83 5.90
C GLN A 229 -24.56 -2.68 4.50
N GLU A 230 -23.99 -3.74 3.93
CA GLU A 230 -23.44 -3.72 2.58
C GLU A 230 -24.56 -3.57 1.52
N LYS A 231 -25.71 -4.24 1.69
CA LYS A 231 -26.89 -4.03 0.84
C LYS A 231 -27.39 -2.58 0.89
N ALA A 232 -27.40 -1.97 2.08
CA ALA A 232 -27.78 -0.56 2.23
C ALA A 232 -26.77 0.37 1.55
N LYS A 233 -25.46 0.17 1.75
CA LYS A 233 -24.41 0.96 1.09
C LYS A 233 -24.46 0.86 -0.43
N THR A 234 -24.57 -0.37 -0.96
CA THR A 234 -24.66 -0.61 -2.40
C THR A 234 -25.93 -0.01 -3.01
N SER A 235 -27.05 -0.05 -2.30
CA SER A 235 -28.29 0.63 -2.70
C SER A 235 -28.13 2.17 -2.74
N THR A 236 -27.47 2.76 -1.74
CA THR A 236 -27.18 4.20 -1.72
C THR A 236 -26.25 4.60 -2.86
N LEU A 237 -25.15 3.87 -3.05
CA LEU A 237 -24.20 4.13 -4.15
C LEU A 237 -24.85 3.97 -5.52
N ALA A 238 -25.75 3.00 -5.69
CA ALA A 238 -26.50 2.84 -6.95
C ALA A 238 -27.37 4.06 -7.25
N LYS A 239 -28.05 4.62 -6.24
CA LYS A 239 -28.83 5.87 -6.39
C LYS A 239 -27.94 7.05 -6.76
N GLU A 240 -26.80 7.22 -6.08
CA GLU A 240 -25.84 8.29 -6.41
C GLU A 240 -25.29 8.17 -7.84
N ILE A 241 -25.01 6.95 -8.30
CA ILE A 241 -24.58 6.70 -9.69
C ILE A 241 -25.68 7.10 -10.68
N ASP A 242 -26.93 6.76 -10.40
CA ASP A 242 -28.04 7.10 -11.29
C ASP A 242 -28.32 8.62 -11.29
N ASP A 243 -28.23 9.31 -10.15
CA ASP A 243 -28.34 10.76 -10.06
C ASP A 243 -27.20 11.48 -10.80
N LEU A 244 -25.96 10.97 -10.68
CA LEU A 244 -24.81 11.50 -11.42
C LEU A 244 -24.94 11.26 -12.93
N LYS A 245 -25.45 10.10 -13.36
CA LYS A 245 -25.76 9.86 -14.78
C LYS A 245 -26.79 10.85 -15.31
N LEU A 246 -27.86 11.07 -14.55
CA LEU A 246 -28.92 12.03 -14.91
C LEU A 246 -28.36 13.44 -15.06
N THR A 247 -27.45 13.83 -14.16
CA THR A 247 -26.75 15.12 -14.21
C THR A 247 -25.85 15.22 -15.45
N ILE A 248 -25.05 14.19 -15.74
CA ILE A 248 -24.18 14.15 -16.93
C ILE A 248 -25.00 14.21 -18.22
N ASP A 249 -26.11 13.48 -18.29
CA ASP A 249 -26.99 13.48 -19.46
C ASP A 249 -27.67 14.84 -19.64
N LEU A 250 -28.02 15.53 -18.54
CA LEU A 250 -28.53 16.89 -18.58
C LEU A 250 -27.44 17.88 -19.07
N GLU A 251 -26.21 17.76 -18.58
CA GLU A 251 -25.08 18.58 -19.04
C GLU A 251 -24.73 18.33 -20.52
N ARG A 252 -24.76 17.07 -20.97
CA ARG A 252 -24.59 16.72 -22.40
C ARG A 252 -25.73 17.29 -23.23
N SER A 253 -26.97 17.15 -22.77
CA SER A 253 -28.14 17.78 -23.40
C SER A 253 -27.96 19.29 -23.51
N VAL A 254 -27.51 19.98 -22.46
CA VAL A 254 -27.25 21.43 -22.47
C VAL A 254 -26.10 21.78 -23.44
N LYS A 255 -25.04 20.98 -23.46
CA LYS A 255 -23.91 21.15 -24.36
C LYS A 255 -24.28 20.94 -25.84
N ASP A 256 -25.20 20.02 -26.10
CA ASP A 256 -25.72 19.70 -27.44
C ASP A 256 -26.90 20.60 -27.85
N THR A 257 -27.55 21.28 -26.90
CA THR A 257 -28.62 22.27 -27.15
C THR A 257 -28.12 23.70 -27.28
N VAL A 258 -26.83 23.98 -27.13
CA VAL A 258 -26.21 25.14 -27.79
C VAL A 258 -25.82 24.67 -29.18
N PRO A 259 -26.63 24.94 -30.24
CA PRO A 259 -26.32 24.46 -31.56
C PRO A 259 -24.92 24.93 -31.94
N ILE A 260 -24.14 24.06 -32.59
CA ILE A 260 -22.85 24.43 -33.18
C ILE A 260 -23.00 25.72 -34.00
N ALA A 261 -24.13 25.88 -34.70
CA ALA A 261 -24.53 27.11 -35.37
C ALA A 261 -24.56 28.33 -34.44
N VAL A 262 -25.21 28.28 -33.27
CA VAL A 262 -25.27 29.43 -32.34
C VAL A 262 -23.90 29.75 -31.74
N ARG A 263 -23.07 28.74 -31.46
CA ARG A 263 -21.70 28.95 -31.00
C ARG A 263 -20.82 29.58 -32.10
N ASP A 264 -20.97 29.12 -33.33
CA ASP A 264 -20.23 29.63 -34.47
C ASP A 264 -20.74 31.03 -34.87
N ASP A 265 -22.04 31.30 -34.75
CA ASP A 265 -22.66 32.61 -34.92
C ASP A 265 -22.19 33.59 -33.83
N LEU A 266 -22.11 33.16 -32.57
CA LEU A 266 -21.55 33.96 -31.47
C LEU A 266 -20.07 34.26 -31.68
N LYS A 267 -19.30 33.28 -32.17
CA LYS A 267 -17.88 33.46 -32.48
C LYS A 267 -17.71 34.43 -33.66
N GLN A 268 -18.52 34.29 -34.70
CA GLN A 268 -18.49 35.15 -35.87
C GLN A 268 -18.94 36.58 -35.54
N ALA A 269 -19.96 36.73 -34.68
CA ALA A 269 -20.38 38.03 -34.14
C ALA A 269 -19.28 38.67 -33.28
N LEU A 270 -18.59 37.89 -32.43
CA LEU A 270 -17.47 38.39 -31.63
C LEU A 270 -16.29 38.84 -32.51
N GLU A 271 -15.95 38.08 -33.55
CA GLU A 271 -14.92 38.44 -34.51
C GLU A 271 -15.30 39.68 -35.34
N ALA A 272 -16.58 39.80 -35.72
CA ALA A 272 -17.11 40.98 -36.41
C ALA A 272 -17.05 42.23 -35.51
N GLU A 273 -17.48 42.14 -34.26
CA GLU A 273 -17.38 43.22 -33.27
C GLU A 273 -15.92 43.62 -33.00
N GLN A 274 -15.00 42.64 -32.91
CA GLN A 274 -13.57 42.94 -32.78
C GLN A 274 -13.00 43.64 -34.03
N GLY A 275 -13.49 43.27 -35.23
CA GLY A 275 -13.19 43.96 -36.48
C GLY A 275 -13.72 45.39 -36.51
N GLU A 276 -14.96 45.59 -36.06
CA GLU A 276 -15.64 46.87 -35.93
C GLU A 276 -14.88 47.80 -34.97
N VAL A 277 -14.49 47.29 -33.78
CA VAL A 277 -13.69 48.04 -32.79
C VAL A 277 -12.32 48.42 -33.35
N LYS A 278 -11.65 47.51 -34.08
CA LYS A 278 -10.38 47.85 -34.74
C LYS A 278 -10.56 48.94 -35.79
N ARG A 279 -11.61 48.85 -36.61
CA ARG A 279 -11.94 49.84 -37.63
C ARG A 279 -12.24 51.20 -36.99
N LEU A 280 -13.09 51.23 -35.98
CA LEU A 280 -13.45 52.44 -35.23
C LEU A 280 -12.23 53.05 -34.54
N ASN A 281 -11.29 52.26 -34.00
CA ASN A 281 -10.03 52.79 -33.47
C ASN A 281 -9.17 53.44 -34.56
N THR A 282 -9.04 52.82 -35.75
CA THR A 282 -8.33 53.46 -36.86
C THR A 282 -9.03 54.72 -37.38
N GLU A 283 -10.36 54.74 -37.42
CA GLU A 283 -11.13 55.94 -37.79
C GLU A 283 -11.03 57.03 -36.73
N LEU A 284 -11.03 56.67 -35.45
CA LEU A 284 -10.83 57.59 -34.34
C LEU A 284 -9.43 58.21 -34.39
N GLU A 285 -8.39 57.42 -34.63
CA GLU A 285 -7.03 57.93 -34.82
C GLU A 285 -6.93 58.84 -36.06
N LYS A 286 -7.61 58.48 -37.16
CA LYS A 286 -7.62 59.28 -38.39
C LYS A 286 -8.39 60.59 -38.20
N ALA A 287 -9.53 60.55 -37.49
CA ALA A 287 -10.32 61.71 -37.13
C ALA A 287 -9.58 62.61 -36.14
N GLN A 288 -8.86 62.07 -35.15
CA GLN A 288 -7.98 62.83 -34.26
C GLN A 288 -6.86 63.53 -35.02
N ARG A 289 -6.22 62.83 -35.98
CA ARG A 289 -5.20 63.43 -36.86
C ARG A 289 -5.79 64.50 -37.78
N SER A 290 -7.02 64.30 -38.27
CA SER A 290 -7.74 65.29 -39.08
C SER A 290 -8.17 66.52 -38.27
N LEU A 291 -8.64 66.34 -37.04
CA LEU A 291 -8.99 67.42 -36.12
C LEU A 291 -7.77 68.25 -35.71
N GLN A 292 -6.60 67.62 -35.57
CA GLN A 292 -5.32 68.33 -35.39
C GLN A 292 -4.87 69.10 -36.64
N ALA A 293 -5.38 68.75 -37.83
CA ALA A 293 -4.99 69.32 -39.12
C ALA A 293 -5.95 70.38 -39.69
N THR A 294 -7.16 70.57 -39.14
CA THR A 294 -8.16 71.51 -39.69
C THR A 294 -8.52 72.65 -38.72
N THR A 295 -8.11 73.87 -39.06
CA THR A 295 -8.50 75.13 -38.39
C THR A 295 -9.80 75.75 -38.91
N ALA A 296 -10.65 75.03 -39.64
CA ALA A 296 -11.87 75.59 -40.28
C ALA A 296 -13.09 74.65 -40.31
N MET A 297 -13.42 73.95 -39.22
CA MET A 297 -14.64 73.13 -39.12
C MET A 297 -15.82 73.93 -38.54
N PRO A 298 -17.03 73.89 -39.12
CA PRO A 298 -18.22 74.54 -38.55
C PRO A 298 -18.49 74.07 -37.12
N GLN A 299 -18.80 75.01 -36.22
CA GLN A 299 -18.90 74.77 -34.77
C GLN A 299 -19.88 73.63 -34.43
N ALA A 300 -21.04 73.58 -35.11
CA ALA A 300 -22.09 72.59 -34.85
C ALA A 300 -21.68 71.14 -35.16
N GLU A 301 -20.78 70.93 -36.13
CA GLU A 301 -20.29 69.61 -36.50
C GLU A 301 -19.18 69.15 -35.53
N ARG A 302 -18.37 70.11 -35.04
CA ARG A 302 -17.45 69.90 -33.91
C ARG A 302 -18.21 69.47 -32.66
N ASP A 303 -19.29 70.16 -32.32
CA ASP A 303 -20.06 69.90 -31.10
C ASP A 303 -20.69 68.48 -31.13
N ARG A 304 -21.26 68.06 -32.27
CA ARG A 304 -21.79 66.69 -32.46
C ARG A 304 -20.72 65.60 -32.30
N LEU A 305 -19.52 65.82 -32.85
CA LEU A 305 -18.41 64.88 -32.71
C LEU A 305 -17.91 64.80 -31.27
N TYR A 306 -17.85 65.93 -30.55
CA TYR A 306 -17.50 65.94 -29.13
C TYR A 306 -18.55 65.21 -28.27
N GLU A 307 -19.83 65.36 -28.59
CA GLU A 307 -20.92 64.69 -27.89
C GLU A 307 -20.90 63.17 -28.11
N SER A 308 -20.71 62.72 -29.36
CA SER A 308 -20.55 61.31 -29.70
C SER A 308 -19.28 60.70 -29.09
N LEU A 309 -18.17 61.44 -29.08
CA LEU A 309 -16.92 61.00 -28.46
C LEU A 309 -17.07 60.89 -26.93
N GLY A 310 -17.82 61.81 -26.32
CA GLY A 310 -18.16 61.76 -24.90
C GLY A 310 -18.99 60.53 -24.54
N ALA A 311 -20.01 60.21 -25.36
CA ALA A 311 -20.83 59.02 -25.19
C ALA A 311 -20.00 57.73 -25.30
N GLU A 312 -19.15 57.62 -26.33
CA GLU A 312 -18.33 56.41 -26.48
C GLU A 312 -17.21 56.29 -25.44
N LYS A 313 -16.62 57.41 -25.02
CA LYS A 313 -15.69 57.42 -23.89
C LYS A 313 -16.35 56.89 -22.61
N ASN A 314 -17.59 57.28 -22.34
CA ASN A 314 -18.35 56.77 -21.20
C ASN A 314 -18.64 55.27 -21.31
N LYS A 315 -18.96 54.78 -22.52
CA LYS A 315 -19.17 53.35 -22.78
C LYS A 315 -17.90 52.53 -22.51
N VAL A 316 -16.74 53.00 -23.00
CA VAL A 316 -15.44 52.36 -22.76
C VAL A 316 -15.09 52.35 -21.27
N VAL A 317 -15.37 53.43 -20.53
CA VAL A 317 -15.15 53.49 -19.08
C VAL A 317 -16.03 52.46 -18.35
N ASN A 318 -17.30 52.35 -18.71
CA ASN A 318 -18.22 51.37 -18.11
C ASN A 318 -17.78 49.92 -18.38
N LEU A 319 -17.44 49.60 -19.63
CA LEU A 319 -16.93 48.26 -19.99
C LEU A 319 -15.62 47.93 -19.28
N THR A 320 -14.73 48.91 -19.12
CA THR A 320 -13.47 48.73 -18.38
C THR A 320 -13.74 48.42 -16.91
N ARG A 321 -14.73 49.09 -16.31
CA ARG A 321 -15.15 48.83 -14.92
C ARG A 321 -15.74 47.44 -14.77
N GLU A 322 -16.65 47.02 -15.66
CA GLU A 322 -17.27 45.69 -15.65
C GLU A 322 -16.22 44.59 -15.82
N ARG A 323 -15.27 44.75 -16.75
CA ARG A 323 -14.15 43.83 -16.92
C ARG A 323 -13.31 43.70 -15.65
N ASN A 324 -12.99 44.83 -15.01
CA ASN A 324 -12.20 44.81 -13.78
C ASN A 324 -12.95 44.14 -12.62
N GLN A 325 -14.27 44.34 -12.53
CA GLN A 325 -15.11 43.67 -11.55
C GLN A 325 -15.15 42.16 -11.80
N ALA A 326 -15.38 41.72 -13.04
CA ALA A 326 -15.38 40.30 -13.39
C ALA A 326 -14.01 39.63 -13.13
N MET A 327 -12.90 40.33 -13.37
CA MET A 327 -11.57 39.83 -12.99
C MET A 327 -11.41 39.67 -11.48
N ALA A 328 -11.90 40.63 -10.68
CA ALA A 328 -11.84 40.54 -9.23
C ALA A 328 -12.68 39.37 -8.68
N GLU A 329 -13.89 39.18 -9.18
CA GLU A 329 -14.77 38.06 -8.80
C GLU A 329 -14.16 36.70 -9.17
N ARG A 330 -13.53 36.60 -10.35
CA ARG A 330 -12.80 35.39 -10.76
C ARG A 330 -11.61 35.12 -9.85
N ASP A 331 -10.82 36.15 -9.53
CA ASP A 331 -9.63 35.98 -8.70
C ASP A 331 -9.99 35.61 -7.26
N GLU A 332 -11.12 36.10 -6.74
CA GLU A 332 -11.66 35.70 -5.43
C GLU A 332 -12.14 34.24 -5.46
N SER A 333 -12.91 33.85 -6.48
CA SER A 333 -13.35 32.46 -6.65
C SER A 333 -12.17 31.49 -6.75
N LYS A 334 -11.10 31.90 -7.43
CA LYS A 334 -9.86 31.11 -7.54
C LYS A 334 -9.17 30.94 -6.19
N ARG A 335 -9.10 31.99 -5.35
CA ARG A 335 -8.54 31.89 -3.99
C ARG A 335 -9.35 30.93 -3.12
N GLN A 336 -10.67 31.01 -3.21
CA GLN A 336 -11.56 30.12 -2.45
C GLN A 336 -11.36 28.65 -2.86
N LEU A 337 -11.26 28.37 -4.15
CA LEU A 337 -10.98 27.01 -4.65
C LEU A 337 -9.61 26.49 -4.21
N VAL A 338 -8.56 27.33 -4.25
CA VAL A 338 -7.23 26.94 -3.77
C VAL A 338 -7.27 26.59 -2.28
N LYS A 339 -7.96 27.39 -1.47
CA LYS A 339 -8.13 27.12 -0.04
C LYS A 339 -8.85 25.80 0.22
N GLU A 340 -9.93 25.50 -0.52
CA GLU A 340 -10.66 24.24 -0.40
C GLU A 340 -9.79 23.03 -0.80
N ILE A 341 -8.95 23.18 -1.84
CA ILE A 341 -8.01 22.14 -2.26
C ILE A 341 -6.96 21.89 -1.17
N GLU A 342 -6.40 22.95 -0.58
CA GLU A 342 -5.41 22.83 0.52
C GLU A 342 -6.02 22.13 1.75
N GLU A 343 -7.24 22.49 2.15
CA GLU A 343 -7.97 21.84 3.25
C GLU A 343 -8.21 20.35 2.97
N LYS A 344 -8.60 19.99 1.74
CA LYS A 344 -8.79 18.58 1.33
C LYS A 344 -7.48 17.79 1.29
N LEU A 345 -6.40 18.39 0.79
CA LEU A 345 -5.08 17.74 0.77
C LEU A 345 -4.57 17.47 2.18
N SER A 346 -4.72 18.45 3.09
CA SER A 346 -4.38 18.27 4.50
C SER A 346 -5.19 17.14 5.16
N ALA A 347 -6.49 17.06 4.88
CA ALA A 347 -7.33 15.95 5.37
C ALA A 347 -6.88 14.58 4.84
N ILE A 348 -6.45 14.49 3.58
CA ILE A 348 -5.93 13.26 2.97
C ILE A 348 -4.62 12.83 3.65
N GLU A 349 -3.70 13.76 3.90
CA GLU A 349 -2.45 13.48 4.62
C GLU A 349 -2.73 12.96 6.04
N LYS A 350 -3.60 13.65 6.78
CA LYS A 350 -4.08 13.23 8.10
C LYS A 350 -4.67 11.80 8.12
N ILE A 351 -5.42 11.42 7.08
CA ILE A 351 -5.98 10.07 6.95
C ILE A 351 -4.88 9.04 6.65
N LYS A 352 -3.87 9.38 5.84
CA LYS A 352 -2.73 8.50 5.57
C LYS A 352 -1.94 8.24 6.85
N ASP A 353 -1.63 9.28 7.62
CA ASP A 353 -0.93 9.15 8.90
C ASP A 353 -1.70 8.26 9.88
N LEU A 354 -3.04 8.38 9.90
CA LEU A 354 -3.91 7.51 10.70
C LEU A 354 -3.80 6.04 10.26
N ILE A 355 -3.86 5.78 8.95
CA ILE A 355 -3.72 4.43 8.39
C ILE A 355 -2.36 3.84 8.73
N ASP A 356 -1.29 4.62 8.56
CA ASP A 356 0.08 4.17 8.82
C ASP A 356 0.32 3.97 10.33
N CYS A 357 -0.25 4.79 11.19
CA CYS A 357 -0.27 4.57 12.63
C CYS A 357 -0.92 3.22 13.01
N PHE A 358 -2.05 2.86 12.37
CA PHE A 358 -2.67 1.55 12.59
C PHE A 358 -1.91 0.38 11.95
N ARG A 359 -1.04 0.63 10.98
CA ARG A 359 -0.11 -0.39 10.44
C ARG A 359 1.06 -0.64 11.38
N ASP A 360 1.59 0.41 12.00
CA ASP A 360 2.73 0.34 12.90
C ASP A 360 2.38 -0.24 14.28
N TYR A 361 1.16 0.03 14.75
CA TYR A 361 0.72 -0.37 16.08
C TYR A 361 -0.53 -1.27 16.00
N ASP A 362 -0.34 -2.58 16.19
CA ASP A 362 -1.44 -3.54 16.36
C ASP A 362 -1.98 -3.56 17.81
N ARG A 363 -1.23 -2.96 18.74
CA ARG A 363 -1.52 -2.87 20.17
C ARG A 363 -1.00 -1.55 20.73
N CYS A 364 -1.57 -1.12 21.84
CA CYS A 364 -1.05 0.03 22.56
C CYS A 364 0.38 -0.24 23.07
N ARG A 365 1.38 0.50 22.58
CA ARG A 365 2.78 0.49 23.08
C ARG A 365 2.95 0.68 24.60
N GLN A 366 1.97 1.28 25.29
CA GLN A 366 2.02 1.44 26.76
C GLN A 366 1.40 0.26 27.53
N CYS A 367 0.19 -0.19 27.16
CA CYS A 367 -0.56 -1.17 27.96
C CYS A 367 -0.76 -2.53 27.28
N GLY A 368 -0.29 -2.70 26.05
CA GLY A 368 -0.40 -3.94 25.27
C GLY A 368 -1.83 -4.33 24.86
N TRP A 369 -2.82 -3.49 25.14
CA TRP A 369 -4.23 -3.75 24.82
C TRP A 369 -4.49 -3.61 23.32
N GLY A 370 -5.34 -4.49 22.78
CA GLY A 370 -5.78 -4.46 21.38
C GLY A 370 -6.77 -3.31 21.10
N PHE A 371 -7.13 -3.15 19.82
CA PHE A 371 -7.84 -2.04 19.13
C PHE A 371 -9.15 -1.50 19.74
N GLY A 372 -9.15 -1.12 21.01
CA GLY A 372 -10.00 -0.05 21.52
C GLY A 372 -9.21 1.25 21.39
N ALA A 373 -9.57 2.08 20.41
CA ALA A 373 -8.95 3.38 20.22
C ALA A 373 -9.95 4.42 19.73
N TRP A 374 -9.70 5.69 20.06
CA TRP A 374 -10.43 6.83 19.50
C TRP A 374 -9.46 7.82 18.87
N VAL A 375 -9.95 8.52 17.86
CA VAL A 375 -9.15 9.43 17.03
C VAL A 375 -9.31 10.86 17.55
N GLU A 376 -8.20 11.56 17.73
CA GLU A 376 -8.16 12.97 18.14
C GLU A 376 -7.44 13.77 17.05
N ASP A 377 -8.00 14.91 16.65
CA ASP A 377 -7.33 15.88 15.77
C ASP A 377 -6.66 16.95 16.64
N ASP A 378 -5.33 17.03 16.56
CA ASP A 378 -4.49 18.02 17.29
C ASP A 378 -4.24 19.28 16.44
N GLY A 379 -4.94 19.45 15.33
CA GLY A 379 -4.77 20.55 14.39
C GLY A 379 -3.75 20.23 13.31
N ASP A 380 -2.52 19.87 13.69
CA ASP A 380 -1.45 19.52 12.74
C ASP A 380 -1.52 18.07 12.27
N ARG A 381 -2.00 17.16 13.11
CA ARG A 381 -1.99 15.71 12.85
C ARG A 381 -3.10 14.98 13.56
N ILE A 382 -3.38 13.78 13.08
CA ILE A 382 -4.32 12.86 13.72
C ILE A 382 -3.57 11.97 14.71
N LEU A 383 -4.06 11.94 15.94
CA LEU A 383 -3.55 11.12 17.02
C LEU A 383 -4.51 9.96 17.27
N VAL A 384 -3.97 8.76 17.40
CA VAL A 384 -4.73 7.58 17.85
C VAL A 384 -4.52 7.44 19.35
N ARG A 385 -5.61 7.35 20.13
CA ARG A 385 -5.52 7.15 21.57
C ARG A 385 -6.00 5.79 22.00
N CYS A 386 -5.21 5.13 22.84
CA CYS A 386 -5.65 3.90 23.48
C CYS A 386 -6.85 4.17 24.39
N ASP A 387 -7.93 3.42 24.23
CA ASP A 387 -9.14 3.60 25.01
C ASP A 387 -8.93 3.28 26.51
N ARG A 388 -8.01 2.36 26.80
CA ARG A 388 -7.71 1.89 28.17
C ARG A 388 -6.79 2.82 28.96
N CYS A 389 -5.67 3.26 28.37
CA CYS A 389 -4.65 4.04 29.08
C CYS A 389 -4.46 5.46 28.54
N ARG A 390 -5.21 5.85 27.50
CA ARG A 390 -5.21 7.18 26.87
C ARG A 390 -3.88 7.63 26.27
N THR A 391 -2.89 6.73 26.20
CA THR A 391 -1.62 6.95 25.49
C THR A 391 -1.85 7.33 24.04
N ARG A 392 -1.05 8.28 23.56
CA ARG A 392 -1.06 8.79 22.19
C ARG A 392 -0.17 7.96 21.26
N HIS A 393 -0.68 7.67 20.08
CA HIS A 393 -0.04 6.95 19.00
C HIS A 393 -0.10 7.82 17.75
N TRP A 394 1.02 7.91 17.04
CA TRP A 394 1.16 8.64 15.79
C TRP A 394 2.22 7.94 14.94
N HIS A 395 2.10 8.11 13.63
CA HIS A 395 3.15 7.77 12.67
C HIS A 395 4.18 8.91 12.66
N ASP A 396 5.48 8.59 12.65
CA ASP A 396 6.57 9.58 12.66
C ASP A 396 6.89 10.09 11.25
#